data_AF-D8QIA4-F1
#
_entry.id   AF-D8QIA4-F1
#
_cell.length_a   1.000
_cell.length_b   1.000
_cell.length_c   1.000
_cell.angle_alpha   90.00
_cell.angle_beta   90.00
_cell.angle_gamma   90.00
#
_symmetry.space_group_name_H-M   'P 1'
#
loop_
_entity.id
_entity.type
_entity.pdbx_description
1 polymer ?
#
loop_
_entity_poly.entity_id
_entity_poly.type
_entity_poly.pdbx_seq_one_letter_code
_entity_poly.pdbx_strand_id
1 'polypeptide(L)'
;MVELLHKVRIYEHRLCRHCNYTFHAPVCAPPAGADSSALRFGHELEVEDVHFITESAASTQSYLADIELEIETLQTTLRWAQKARAELKQLHELQQAYLAPVRKLPTDVLSIIFEHCCGDEIDLTSWSCPPIDLSAVCKLWRETMLSMPAIWARYSLEKVDRFTSRPGRLAARLQAFLKHSRDLPLKHWVYYDVNSMVDVQDSDEEDIAPLDLLLAHTHRWTALRVWCDSRCPPYLFSRALQGRPFTRLTSLEGSPDDLRKIDDVFMLPTLRCLWLTQGSSSSAIPAKLPFSQLTELHTHLRTGYALSILQLCSNIEVVHHAPPFGFGGEGRGHVPSAVVVLPRLRQLVLTIQEEYDLVLLNGIGAPALQNLSLRWSDPLMSRRAPACVGAFIARSACRLRELRLDSAPLAEQECISSFDDLTTLVLSTGISCPPIRPSLLEELKSQDGTGAPRMLPHLQNLRLGHFIMFTATELAEVVQARRLMGHPLRVVTFHNDQYGEADSACYE
;
A
#
# COMPACT_ATOMS: atom_id res chain seq x y z
N MET A 1 48.21 55.62 56.58
CA MET A 1 47.43 54.80 55.63
C MET A 1 46.91 53.53 56.32
N VAL A 2 46.46 53.61 57.58
CA VAL A 2 46.17 52.42 58.43
C VAL A 2 44.65 52.12 58.53
N GLU A 3 43.77 53.07 58.16
CA GLU A 3 42.32 52.96 58.42
C GLU A 3 41.53 52.05 57.44
N LEU A 4 42.11 51.54 56.35
CA LEU A 4 41.37 50.78 55.34
C LEU A 4 41.48 49.26 55.46
N LEU A 5 42.47 48.73 56.20
CA LEU A 5 42.72 47.28 56.30
C LEU A 5 41.77 46.56 57.28
N HIS A 6 41.08 47.30 58.15
CA HIS A 6 40.27 46.77 59.26
C HIS A 6 38.75 46.87 59.04
N LYS A 7 38.28 47.15 57.82
CA LYS A 7 36.86 47.36 57.53
C LYS A 7 36.09 46.03 57.37
N VAL A 8 35.25 45.71 58.35
CA VAL A 8 34.35 44.54 58.30
C VAL A 8 33.21 44.78 57.31
N ARG A 9 32.98 43.82 56.41
CA ARG A 9 31.80 43.72 55.56
C ARG A 9 31.01 42.48 55.95
N ILE A 10 29.68 42.60 55.98
CA ILE A 10 28.79 41.48 56.28
C ILE A 10 28.16 41.04 54.96
N TYR A 11 28.44 39.80 54.56
CA TYR A 11 27.78 39.14 53.45
C TYR A 11 26.58 38.35 53.99
N GLU A 12 25.38 38.67 53.50
CA GLU A 12 24.13 38.03 53.94
C GLU A 12 23.39 37.42 52.75
N HIS A 13 23.12 36.12 52.80
CA HIS A 13 22.43 35.39 51.74
C HIS A 13 21.29 34.54 52.31
N ARG A 14 20.04 34.82 51.92
CA ARG A 14 18.88 34.02 52.33
C ARG A 14 18.83 32.72 51.53
N LEU A 15 19.03 31.59 52.21
CA LEU A 15 19.15 30.27 51.58
C LEU A 15 17.85 29.47 51.60
N CYS A 16 16.99 29.65 52.61
CA CYS A 16 15.69 28.97 52.68
C CYS A 16 14.53 29.94 52.85
N ARG A 17 13.52 29.84 51.97
CA ARG A 17 12.31 30.68 52.02
C ARG A 17 11.27 30.21 53.05
N HIS A 18 11.38 28.98 53.57
CA HIS A 18 10.37 28.41 54.48
C HIS A 18 10.68 28.71 55.95
N CYS A 19 11.94 28.58 56.36
CA CYS A 19 12.39 28.92 57.73
C CYS A 19 13.12 30.27 57.82
N ASN A 20 13.24 31.01 56.71
CA ASN A 20 14.02 32.24 56.59
C ASN A 20 15.50 32.11 56.97
N TYR A 21 16.07 30.91 56.90
CA TYR A 21 17.49 30.69 57.14
C TYR A 21 18.36 31.54 56.20
N THR A 22 19.26 32.31 56.82
CA THR A 22 20.14 33.27 56.16
C THR A 22 21.57 33.00 56.62
N PHE A 23 22.48 32.86 55.65
CA PHE A 23 23.90 32.71 55.90
C PHE A 23 24.53 34.09 56.08
N HIS A 24 25.24 34.30 57.18
CA HIS A 24 25.90 35.56 57.53
C HIS A 24 27.41 35.32 57.64
N ALA A 25 28.20 36.05 56.86
CA ALA A 25 29.67 36.02 56.92
C ALA A 25 30.22 37.45 57.13
N PRO A 26 30.41 37.88 58.39
CA PRO A 26 31.14 39.09 58.69
C PRO A 26 32.64 38.85 58.49
N VAL A 27 33.23 39.50 57.49
CA VAL A 27 34.63 39.31 57.11
C VAL A 27 35.32 40.67 56.93
N CYS A 28 36.58 40.80 57.35
CA CYS A 28 37.33 41.99 57.02
C CYS A 28 37.66 42.01 55.52
N ALA A 29 37.29 43.09 54.84
CA ALA A 29 37.54 43.27 53.42
C ALA A 29 38.64 44.33 53.22
N PRO A 30 39.92 43.93 53.13
CA PRO A 30 40.97 44.86 52.77
C PRO A 30 40.69 45.46 51.37
N PRO A 31 41.21 46.67 51.06
CA PRO A 31 41.03 47.30 49.77
C PRO A 31 41.49 46.37 48.64
N ALA A 32 40.67 46.25 47.60
CA ALA A 32 40.98 45.44 46.43
C ALA A 32 42.21 46.02 45.70
N GLY A 33 42.91 45.21 44.91
CA GLY A 33 44.22 45.55 44.33
C GLY A 33 44.31 46.87 43.54
N ALA A 34 43.20 47.49 43.15
CA ALA A 34 43.22 48.83 42.57
C ALA A 34 43.39 49.97 43.60
N ASP A 35 42.91 49.74 44.81
CA ASP A 35 42.83 50.72 45.90
C ASP A 35 43.81 50.39 47.04
N SER A 36 44.52 49.26 46.95
CA SER A 36 45.55 48.85 47.92
C SER A 36 46.94 49.33 47.49
N SER A 37 47.45 50.35 48.17
CA SER A 37 48.84 50.80 48.01
C SER A 37 49.85 49.72 48.41
N ALA A 38 49.53 48.90 49.42
CA ALA A 38 50.37 47.79 49.87
C ALA A 38 50.60 46.74 48.77
N LEU A 39 49.53 46.33 48.07
CA LEU A 39 49.64 45.36 46.98
C LEU A 39 50.24 45.94 45.68
N ARG A 40 50.07 47.26 45.45
CA ARG A 40 50.55 47.92 44.21
C ARG A 40 52.01 48.33 44.24
N PHE A 41 52.51 48.77 45.39
CA PHE A 41 53.85 49.32 45.53
C PHE A 41 54.79 48.40 46.32
N GLY A 42 54.33 47.21 46.71
CA GLY A 42 55.15 46.20 47.41
C GLY A 42 55.54 46.62 48.83
N HIS A 43 54.70 47.39 49.53
CA HIS A 43 54.97 47.75 50.92
C HIS A 43 54.82 46.52 51.82
N GLU A 44 55.82 46.27 52.67
CA GLU A 44 55.70 45.31 53.75
C GLU A 44 54.64 45.80 54.76
N LEU A 45 53.75 44.89 55.15
CA LEU A 45 52.71 45.14 56.14
C LEU A 45 53.32 45.10 57.54
N GLU A 46 52.79 45.91 58.45
CA GLU A 46 53.20 45.89 59.86
C GLU A 46 52.75 44.59 60.53
N VAL A 47 53.45 44.16 61.58
CA VAL A 47 53.22 42.87 62.25
C VAL A 47 51.78 42.74 62.77
N GLU A 48 51.19 43.85 63.24
CA GLU A 48 49.80 43.91 63.70
C GLU A 48 48.79 43.73 62.55
N ASP A 49 49.03 44.38 61.40
CA ASP A 49 48.21 44.23 60.19
C ASP A 49 48.29 42.82 59.62
N VAL A 50 49.49 42.21 59.61
CA VAL A 50 49.70 40.83 59.17
C VAL A 50 48.95 39.86 60.06
N HIS A 51 49.02 40.04 61.38
CA HIS A 51 48.30 39.21 62.34
C HIS A 51 46.78 39.29 62.14
N PHE A 52 46.24 40.50 62.03
CA PHE A 52 44.82 40.75 61.82
C PHE A 52 44.31 40.19 60.49
N ILE A 53 45.03 40.39 59.39
CA ILE A 53 44.67 39.84 58.07
C ILE A 53 44.73 38.31 58.09
N THR A 54 45.70 37.72 58.80
CA THR A 54 45.80 36.25 58.94
C THR A 54 44.60 35.68 59.71
N GLU A 55 44.17 36.33 60.81
CA GLU A 55 42.99 35.96 61.57
C GLU A 55 41.69 36.12 60.77
N SER A 56 41.57 37.22 60.01
CA SER A 56 40.42 37.44 59.12
C SER A 56 40.40 36.45 57.94
N ALA A 57 41.57 36.08 57.39
CA ALA A 57 41.68 35.08 56.33
C ALA A 57 41.26 33.70 56.84
N ALA A 58 41.68 33.32 58.06
CA ALA A 58 41.24 32.08 58.71
C ALA A 58 39.72 32.08 58.95
N SER A 59 39.15 33.20 59.41
CA SER A 59 37.70 33.37 59.57
C SER A 59 36.95 33.25 58.24
N THR A 60 37.47 33.86 57.17
CA THR A 60 36.93 33.75 55.81
C THR A 60 36.93 32.31 55.32
N GLN A 61 38.03 31.59 55.56
CA GLN A 61 38.17 30.19 55.17
C GLN A 61 37.18 29.30 55.93
N SER A 62 36.91 29.59 57.20
CA SER A 62 35.84 28.91 57.96
C SER A 62 34.47 29.14 57.32
N TYR A 63 34.11 30.40 57.00
CA TYR A 63 32.83 30.69 56.34
C TYR A 63 32.72 30.07 54.94
N LEU A 64 33.81 29.96 54.20
CA LEU A 64 33.83 29.24 52.93
C LEU A 64 33.51 27.75 53.11
N ALA A 65 34.13 27.11 54.11
CA ALA A 65 33.82 25.71 54.43
C ALA A 65 32.34 25.55 54.87
N ASP A 66 31.81 26.49 55.66
CA ASP A 66 30.42 26.46 56.10
C ASP A 66 29.43 26.61 54.93
N ILE A 67 29.67 27.55 53.99
CA ILE A 67 28.78 27.71 52.83
C ILE A 67 28.93 26.56 51.82
N GLU A 68 30.11 25.96 51.70
CA GLU A 68 30.31 24.74 50.89
C GLU A 68 29.50 23.57 51.45
N LEU A 69 29.52 23.36 52.77
CA LEU A 69 28.69 22.34 53.44
C LEU A 69 27.19 22.61 53.24
N GLU A 70 26.77 23.87 53.30
CA GLU A 70 25.38 24.24 53.06
C GLU A 70 24.98 24.04 51.58
N ILE A 71 25.87 24.30 50.63
CA ILE A 71 25.67 23.97 49.21
C ILE A 71 25.47 22.45 49.05
N GLU A 72 26.30 21.62 49.67
CA GLU A 72 26.14 20.15 49.63
C GLU A 72 24.81 19.70 50.22
N THR A 73 24.39 20.33 51.32
CA THR A 73 23.12 20.07 51.99
C THR A 73 21.93 20.45 51.11
N LEU A 74 21.97 21.62 50.47
CA LEU A 74 20.94 22.09 49.54
C LEU A 74 20.89 21.25 48.26
N GLN A 75 22.04 20.85 47.72
CA GLN A 75 22.10 19.92 46.58
C GLN A 75 21.49 18.57 46.93
N THR A 76 21.72 18.07 48.15
CA THR A 76 21.10 16.85 48.64
C THR A 76 19.59 17.02 48.78
N THR A 77 19.12 18.12 49.34
CA THR A 77 17.70 18.47 49.44
C THR A 77 17.05 18.56 48.05
N LEU A 78 17.72 19.16 47.07
CA LEU A 78 17.26 19.23 45.69
C LEU A 78 17.11 17.83 45.07
N ARG A 79 18.08 16.94 45.28
CA ARG A 79 18.00 15.54 44.82
C ARG A 79 16.80 14.82 45.43
N TRP A 80 16.55 15.00 46.73
CA TRP A 80 15.36 14.44 47.39
C TRP A 80 14.05 15.00 46.82
N ALA A 81 13.97 16.31 46.60
CA ALA A 81 12.78 16.92 45.99
C ALA A 81 12.55 16.44 44.56
N GLN A 82 13.61 16.26 43.76
CA GLN A 82 13.52 15.70 42.41
C GLN A 82 13.04 14.25 42.42
N LYS A 83 13.51 13.44 43.36
CA LYS A 83 13.03 12.07 43.58
C LYS A 83 11.56 12.05 43.96
N ALA A 84 11.15 12.83 44.95
CA ALA A 84 9.75 12.96 45.36
C ALA A 84 8.84 13.41 44.20
N ARG A 85 9.31 14.36 43.37
CA ARG A 85 8.61 14.77 42.15
C ARG A 85 8.43 13.61 41.17
N ALA A 86 9.45 12.78 40.95
CA ALA A 86 9.36 11.62 40.05
C ALA A 86 8.37 10.57 40.59
N GLU A 87 8.41 10.28 41.89
CA GLU A 87 7.48 9.37 42.56
C GLU A 87 6.03 9.86 42.45
N LEU A 88 5.77 11.15 42.72
CA LEU A 88 4.43 11.73 42.60
C LEU A 88 3.93 11.74 41.15
N LYS A 89 4.80 11.98 40.16
CA LYS A 89 4.44 11.88 38.74
C LYS A 89 4.04 10.45 38.37
N GLN A 90 4.83 9.46 38.76
CA GLN A 90 4.53 8.06 38.51
C GLN A 90 3.21 7.63 39.17
N LEU A 91 2.95 8.07 40.41
CA LEU A 91 1.68 7.81 41.09
C LEU A 91 0.50 8.46 40.36
N HIS A 92 0.66 9.70 39.89
CA HIS A 92 -0.37 10.39 39.13
C HIS A 92 -0.69 9.68 37.80
N GLU A 93 0.32 9.27 37.05
CA GLU A 93 0.16 8.50 35.81
C GLU A 93 -0.57 7.18 36.07
N LEU A 94 -0.22 6.47 37.16
CA LEU A 94 -0.92 5.26 37.57
C LEU A 94 -2.40 5.54 37.88
N GLN A 95 -2.70 6.59 38.65
CA GLN A 95 -4.08 7.00 38.95
C GLN A 95 -4.88 7.31 37.67
N GLN A 96 -4.27 8.05 36.73
CA GLN A 96 -4.89 8.32 35.42
C GLN A 96 -5.14 7.02 34.63
N ALA A 97 -4.20 6.08 34.65
CA ALA A 97 -4.37 4.78 34.00
C ALA A 97 -5.50 3.95 34.62
N TYR A 98 -5.77 4.06 35.93
CA TYR A 98 -6.94 3.44 36.56
C TYR A 98 -8.26 4.10 36.17
N LEU A 99 -8.25 5.41 35.95
CA LEU A 99 -9.43 6.19 35.57
C LEU A 99 -9.69 6.23 34.06
N ALA A 100 -8.77 5.70 33.25
CA ALA A 100 -8.84 5.72 31.80
C ALA A 100 -10.19 5.20 31.27
N PRO A 101 -10.94 5.98 30.46
CA PRO A 101 -12.28 5.61 29.98
C PRO A 101 -12.34 4.27 29.24
N VAL A 102 -11.25 3.92 28.55
CA VAL A 102 -11.13 2.67 27.78
C VAL A 102 -11.36 1.41 28.62
N ARG A 103 -11.14 1.48 29.94
CA ARG A 103 -11.37 0.37 30.87
C ARG A 103 -12.84 0.09 31.16
N LYS A 104 -13.73 1.03 30.82
CA LYS A 104 -15.18 0.90 30.99
C LYS A 104 -15.87 0.39 29.72
N LEU A 105 -15.13 0.27 28.61
CA LEU A 105 -15.70 -0.17 27.35
C LEU A 105 -15.99 -1.67 27.39
N PRO A 106 -17.16 -2.10 26.92
CA PRO A 106 -17.43 -3.51 26.64
C PRO A 106 -16.44 -4.08 25.61
N THR A 107 -16.24 -5.39 25.65
CA THR A 107 -15.39 -6.11 24.67
C THR A 107 -15.81 -5.86 23.24
N ASP A 108 -17.12 -5.76 22.96
CA ASP A 108 -17.62 -5.58 21.60
C ASP A 108 -17.22 -4.22 21.03
N VAL A 109 -17.22 -3.17 21.86
CA VAL A 109 -16.77 -1.82 21.46
C VAL A 109 -15.26 -1.82 21.26
N LEU A 110 -14.51 -2.52 22.12
CA LEU A 110 -13.06 -2.69 21.95
C LEU A 110 -12.74 -3.42 20.64
N SER A 111 -13.48 -4.46 20.29
CA SER A 111 -13.32 -5.20 19.04
C SER A 111 -13.52 -4.30 17.81
N ILE A 112 -14.54 -3.44 17.81
CA ILE A 112 -14.77 -2.47 16.72
C ILE A 112 -13.59 -1.49 16.60
N ILE A 113 -13.11 -0.95 17.73
CA ILE A 113 -11.94 -0.06 17.75
C ILE A 113 -10.72 -0.79 17.20
N PHE A 114 -10.47 -2.02 17.64
CA PHE A 114 -9.33 -2.81 17.19
C PHE A 114 -9.38 -3.15 15.70
N GLU A 115 -10.57 -3.47 15.17
CA GLU A 115 -10.78 -3.69 13.74
C GLU A 115 -10.41 -2.43 12.94
N HIS A 116 -10.86 -1.25 13.38
CA HIS A 116 -10.45 0.01 12.75
C HIS A 116 -8.95 0.31 12.88
N CYS A 117 -8.32 0.00 14.02
CA CYS A 117 -6.89 0.18 14.20
C CYS A 117 -6.05 -0.73 13.30
N CYS A 118 -6.54 -1.93 13.00
CA CYS A 118 -5.84 -2.91 12.16
C CYS A 118 -6.00 -2.62 10.66
N GLY A 119 -7.07 -1.93 10.27
CA GLY A 119 -7.35 -1.62 8.88
C GLY A 119 -7.65 -2.86 8.04
N ASP A 120 -7.57 -2.71 6.71
CA ASP A 120 -7.99 -3.78 5.82
C ASP A 120 -6.97 -4.89 5.61
N GLU A 121 -5.70 -4.53 5.68
CA GLU A 121 -4.56 -5.40 5.42
C GLU A 121 -3.37 -4.99 6.29
N ILE A 122 -2.74 -5.97 6.94
CA ILE A 122 -1.63 -5.76 7.85
C ILE A 122 -0.32 -6.17 7.20
N ASP A 123 0.56 -5.20 6.97
CA ASP A 123 1.91 -5.45 6.48
C ASP A 123 2.79 -6.04 7.61
N LEU A 124 3.18 -7.31 7.50
CA LEU A 124 4.01 -7.98 8.51
C LEU A 124 5.47 -7.50 8.52
N THR A 125 5.90 -6.81 7.46
CA THR A 125 7.25 -6.22 7.34
C THR A 125 7.37 -4.86 8.02
N SER A 126 6.23 -4.18 8.21
CA SER A 126 6.17 -2.85 8.82
C SER A 126 6.77 -2.81 10.22
N TRP A 127 7.28 -1.64 10.65
CA TRP A 127 7.79 -1.50 12.01
C TRP A 127 6.72 -1.81 13.08
N SER A 128 5.51 -1.28 12.90
CA SER A 128 4.36 -1.55 13.77
C SER A 128 3.52 -2.70 13.23
N CYS A 129 2.96 -3.50 14.14
CA CYS A 129 2.04 -4.57 13.82
C CYS A 129 0.85 -4.47 14.78
N PRO A 130 -0.22 -3.76 14.40
CA PRO A 130 -1.31 -3.39 15.31
C PRO A 130 -1.90 -4.58 16.10
N PRO A 131 -2.14 -5.77 15.54
CA PRO A 131 -2.65 -6.89 16.32
C PRO A 131 -1.70 -7.32 17.45
N ILE A 132 -0.38 -7.28 17.21
CA ILE A 132 0.63 -7.63 18.20
C ILE A 132 0.78 -6.51 19.22
N ASP A 133 0.82 -5.26 18.76
CA ASP A 133 0.97 -4.07 19.60
C ASP A 133 -0.22 -3.94 20.57
N LEU A 134 -1.46 -4.10 20.07
CA LEU A 134 -2.68 -4.11 20.88
C LEU A 134 -2.71 -5.29 21.86
N SER A 135 -2.27 -6.47 21.41
CA SER A 135 -2.17 -7.66 22.28
C SER A 135 -1.09 -7.54 23.37
N ALA A 136 -0.18 -6.58 23.27
CA ALA A 136 0.85 -6.34 24.27
C ALA A 136 0.39 -5.42 25.41
N VAL A 137 -0.70 -4.66 25.23
CA VAL A 137 -1.13 -3.62 26.18
C VAL A 137 -1.56 -4.19 27.53
N CYS A 138 -2.54 -5.10 27.57
CA CYS A 138 -2.99 -5.75 28.79
C CYS A 138 -3.66 -7.10 28.50
N LYS A 139 -3.97 -7.87 29.55
CA LYS A 139 -4.61 -9.19 29.43
C LYS A 139 -5.97 -9.11 28.71
N LEU A 140 -6.82 -8.15 29.05
CA LEU A 140 -8.13 -7.97 28.41
C LEU A 140 -7.97 -7.73 26.90
N TRP A 141 -7.08 -6.81 26.51
CA TRP A 141 -6.87 -6.46 25.09
C TRP A 141 -6.32 -7.64 24.31
N ARG A 142 -5.40 -8.41 24.93
CA ARG A 142 -4.89 -9.66 24.35
C ARG A 142 -6.01 -10.66 24.13
N GLU A 143 -6.83 -10.92 25.14
CA GLU A 143 -7.94 -11.89 25.02
C GLU A 143 -8.96 -11.45 23.96
N THR A 144 -9.32 -10.17 23.93
CA THR A 144 -10.18 -9.60 22.89
C THR A 144 -9.56 -9.76 21.51
N MET A 145 -8.30 -9.38 21.30
CA MET A 145 -7.63 -9.54 19.99
C MET A 145 -7.52 -11.00 19.55
N LEU A 146 -7.20 -11.91 20.47
CA LEU A 146 -7.10 -13.34 20.18
C LEU A 146 -8.46 -13.99 19.88
N SER A 147 -9.57 -13.35 20.29
CA SER A 147 -10.93 -13.76 19.94
C SER A 147 -11.34 -13.38 18.53
N MET A 148 -10.52 -12.58 17.81
CA MET A 148 -10.82 -12.02 16.49
C MET A 148 -9.96 -12.66 15.38
N PRO A 149 -10.13 -13.96 15.05
CA PRO A 149 -9.24 -14.69 14.13
C PRO A 149 -9.20 -14.09 12.71
N ALA A 150 -10.25 -13.39 12.29
CA ALA A 150 -10.32 -12.74 10.98
C ALA A 150 -9.21 -11.70 10.78
N ILE A 151 -8.86 -10.91 11.81
CA ILE A 151 -7.78 -9.93 11.73
C ILE A 151 -6.44 -10.62 11.47
N TRP A 152 -6.19 -11.74 12.15
CA TRP A 152 -4.95 -12.52 12.00
C TRP A 152 -4.82 -13.22 10.63
N ALA A 153 -5.88 -13.27 9.83
CA ALA A 153 -5.86 -13.82 8.47
C ALA A 153 -5.65 -12.75 7.38
N ARG A 154 -5.68 -11.46 7.75
CA ARG A 154 -5.62 -10.29 6.85
C ARG A 154 -4.23 -9.67 6.90
N TYR A 155 -3.27 -10.26 6.20
CA TYR A 155 -1.91 -9.76 6.18
C TYR A 155 -1.29 -9.82 4.80
N SER A 156 -0.30 -8.96 4.53
CA SER A 156 0.50 -8.96 3.31
C SER A 156 1.97 -9.19 3.58
N LEU A 157 2.63 -9.75 2.56
CA LEU A 157 4.06 -10.01 2.49
C LEU A 157 4.69 -9.35 1.25
N GLU A 158 3.94 -8.51 0.53
CA GLU A 158 4.32 -8.00 -0.80
C GLU A 158 5.54 -7.07 -0.78
N LYS A 159 5.82 -6.42 0.35
CA LYS A 159 6.91 -5.44 0.51
C LYS A 159 8.17 -6.03 1.16
N VAL A 160 8.38 -7.34 1.04
CA VAL A 160 9.67 -7.93 1.45
C VAL A 160 10.73 -7.49 0.43
N ASP A 161 11.23 -6.27 0.63
CA ASP A 161 12.48 -5.86 0.03
C ASP A 161 13.57 -6.77 0.61
N ARG A 162 14.25 -7.50 -0.28
CA ARG A 162 15.23 -8.55 0.05
C ARG A 162 16.37 -8.03 0.93
N PHE A 163 16.47 -6.72 1.13
CA PHE A 163 17.54 -6.03 1.83
C PHE A 163 17.15 -5.38 3.17
N THR A 164 15.87 -5.34 3.58
CA THR A 164 15.44 -4.54 4.76
C THR A 164 14.76 -5.30 5.89
N SER A 165 14.29 -6.53 5.65
CA SER A 165 13.55 -7.30 6.65
C SER A 165 14.48 -8.20 7.46
N ARG A 166 14.46 -8.09 8.80
CA ARG A 166 15.09 -9.09 9.70
C ARG A 166 14.27 -10.40 9.65
N PRO A 167 14.79 -11.50 9.07
CA PRO A 167 14.01 -12.71 8.79
C PRO A 167 13.31 -13.29 10.02
N GLY A 168 14.02 -13.41 11.15
CA GLY A 168 13.45 -13.95 12.39
C GLY A 168 12.26 -13.16 12.95
N ARG A 169 12.23 -11.82 12.80
CA ARG A 169 11.06 -11.02 13.22
C ARG A 169 9.83 -11.35 12.36
N LEU A 170 10.03 -11.44 11.05
CA LEU A 170 8.96 -11.77 10.11
C LEU A 170 8.42 -13.17 10.37
N ALA A 171 9.30 -14.15 10.54
CA ALA A 171 8.92 -15.54 10.86
C ALA A 171 8.10 -15.62 12.16
N ALA A 172 8.53 -14.95 13.24
CA ALA A 172 7.81 -14.93 14.51
C ALA A 172 6.41 -14.29 14.38
N ARG A 173 6.30 -13.18 13.63
CA ARG A 173 5.01 -12.54 13.35
C ARG A 173 4.10 -13.44 12.54
N LEU A 174 4.62 -14.00 11.45
CA LEU A 174 3.87 -14.90 10.59
C LEU A 174 3.38 -16.13 11.36
N GLN A 175 4.20 -16.71 12.23
CA GLN A 175 3.80 -17.83 13.09
C GLN A 175 2.64 -17.45 14.03
N ALA A 176 2.68 -16.25 14.63
CA ALA A 176 1.58 -15.75 15.46
C ALA A 176 0.30 -15.57 14.65
N PHE A 177 0.39 -15.01 13.44
CA PHE A 177 -0.75 -14.82 12.54
C PHE A 177 -1.35 -16.14 12.08
N LEU A 178 -0.53 -17.09 11.66
CA LEU A 178 -0.98 -18.44 11.25
C LEU A 178 -1.67 -19.17 12.41
N LYS A 179 -1.12 -19.07 13.63
CA LYS A 179 -1.69 -19.66 14.84
C LYS A 179 -3.05 -19.06 15.20
N HIS A 180 -3.17 -17.74 15.20
CA HIS A 180 -4.36 -17.05 15.71
C HIS A 180 -5.46 -16.89 14.66
N SER A 181 -5.14 -17.00 13.37
CA SER A 181 -6.12 -17.08 12.28
C SER A 181 -6.83 -18.44 12.18
N ARG A 182 -6.37 -19.45 12.94
CA ARG A 182 -6.98 -20.79 13.03
C ARG A 182 -7.03 -21.48 11.66
N ASP A 183 -8.22 -21.80 11.15
CA ASP A 183 -8.41 -22.44 9.85
C ASP A 183 -9.03 -21.49 8.81
N LEU A 184 -8.99 -20.18 9.04
CA LEU A 184 -9.55 -19.22 8.10
C LEU A 184 -8.77 -19.22 6.78
N PRO A 185 -9.42 -19.03 5.62
CA PRO A 185 -8.73 -18.87 4.34
C PRO A 185 -7.74 -17.71 4.39
N LEU A 186 -6.56 -17.92 3.82
CA LEU A 186 -5.52 -16.91 3.67
C LEU A 186 -5.73 -16.20 2.33
N LYS A 187 -6.22 -14.96 2.38
CA LYS A 187 -6.64 -14.19 1.19
C LYS A 187 -5.50 -13.56 0.40
N HIS A 188 -4.33 -13.40 1.01
CA HIS A 188 -3.16 -12.81 0.35
C HIS A 188 -2.57 -13.76 -0.67
N TRP A 189 -1.86 -13.18 -1.65
CA TRP A 189 -1.04 -13.96 -2.56
C TRP A 189 0.13 -14.57 -1.81
N VAL A 190 0.24 -15.89 -1.86
CA VAL A 190 1.46 -16.57 -1.42
C VAL A 190 2.46 -16.55 -2.57
N TYR A 191 3.61 -15.93 -2.34
CA TYR A 191 4.69 -15.83 -3.32
C TYR A 191 5.64 -17.01 -3.12
N TYR A 192 5.67 -17.90 -4.10
CA TYR A 192 6.58 -19.04 -4.13
C TYR A 192 7.68 -18.75 -5.17
N ASP A 193 8.83 -18.28 -4.68
CA ASP A 193 10.04 -17.99 -5.46
C ASP A 193 11.17 -18.94 -5.04
N VAL A 194 11.61 -19.80 -5.95
CA VAL A 194 12.64 -20.82 -5.66
C VAL A 194 14.04 -20.24 -5.61
N ASN A 195 14.30 -19.07 -6.20
CA ASN A 195 15.61 -18.43 -6.10
C ASN A 195 15.93 -18.01 -4.67
N SER A 196 14.90 -17.66 -3.88
CA SER A 196 15.05 -17.35 -2.45
C SER A 196 15.50 -18.56 -1.62
N MET A 197 15.47 -19.78 -2.16
CA MET A 197 15.91 -20.99 -1.45
C MET A 197 17.40 -21.32 -1.70
N VAL A 198 18.04 -20.70 -2.69
CA VAL A 198 19.43 -21.01 -3.08
C VAL A 198 20.45 -20.04 -2.45
N ASP A 199 20.04 -18.81 -2.12
CA ASP A 199 20.92 -17.78 -1.53
C ASP A 199 21.12 -17.92 0.00
N VAL A 200 20.54 -18.94 0.67
CA VAL A 200 20.63 -19.13 2.14
C VAL A 200 21.86 -19.97 2.55
N GLN A 201 22.83 -20.18 1.66
CA GLN A 201 24.02 -20.99 1.99
C GLN A 201 25.05 -20.29 2.90
N ASP A 202 24.87 -19.01 3.24
CA ASP A 202 25.85 -18.22 4.03
C ASP A 202 25.32 -17.68 5.39
N SER A 203 24.17 -18.13 5.89
CA SER A 203 23.68 -17.72 7.23
C SER A 203 23.64 -18.89 8.22
N ASP A 204 24.57 -18.88 9.18
CA ASP A 204 24.73 -19.84 10.29
C ASP A 204 23.59 -19.85 11.34
N GLU A 205 22.39 -19.34 11.04
CA GLU A 205 21.25 -19.36 11.96
C GLU A 205 20.17 -20.32 11.46
N GLU A 206 19.74 -21.24 12.34
CA GLU A 206 18.59 -22.15 12.18
C GLU A 206 17.23 -21.40 12.12
N ASP A 207 17.18 -20.27 11.42
CA ASP A 207 15.97 -19.47 11.28
C ASP A 207 14.99 -20.18 10.32
N ILE A 208 13.80 -20.51 10.83
CA ILE A 208 12.73 -21.10 10.02
C ILE A 208 12.34 -20.11 8.94
N ALA A 209 12.51 -20.50 7.66
CA ALA A 209 12.14 -19.65 6.55
C ALA A 209 10.62 -19.37 6.57
N PRO A 210 10.18 -18.11 6.37
CA PRO A 210 8.75 -17.77 6.33
C PRO A 210 7.93 -18.63 5.35
N LEU A 211 8.56 -19.08 4.26
CA LEU A 211 7.94 -19.96 3.28
C LEU A 211 7.60 -21.35 3.85
N ASP A 212 8.47 -21.92 4.69
CA ASP A 212 8.22 -23.23 5.31
C ASP A 212 7.00 -23.19 6.24
N LEU A 213 6.83 -22.08 6.97
CA LEU A 213 5.63 -21.83 7.78
C LEU A 213 4.37 -21.80 6.90
N LEU A 214 4.42 -21.13 5.74
CA LEU A 214 3.27 -21.07 4.83
C LEU A 214 2.96 -22.44 4.22
N LEU A 215 3.99 -23.21 3.81
CA LEU A 215 3.84 -24.51 3.17
C LEU A 215 3.08 -25.52 4.05
N ALA A 216 3.21 -25.40 5.37
CA ALA A 216 2.46 -26.20 6.34
C ALA A 216 0.94 -25.92 6.34
N HIS A 217 0.49 -24.82 5.73
CA HIS A 217 -0.90 -24.35 5.72
C HIS A 217 -1.49 -24.19 4.31
N THR A 218 -0.97 -24.95 3.33
CA THR A 218 -1.41 -24.93 1.91
C THR A 218 -2.91 -25.16 1.70
N HIS A 219 -3.59 -25.91 2.60
CA HIS A 219 -5.04 -26.13 2.52
C HIS A 219 -5.88 -24.86 2.70
N ARG A 220 -5.27 -23.81 3.27
CA ARG A 220 -5.90 -22.52 3.56
C ARG A 220 -5.65 -21.47 2.47
N TRP A 221 -4.70 -21.71 1.56
CA TRP A 221 -4.31 -20.73 0.55
C TRP A 221 -5.45 -20.52 -0.46
N THR A 222 -5.77 -19.26 -0.77
CA THR A 222 -6.75 -18.92 -1.82
C THR A 222 -6.09 -18.44 -3.11
N ALA A 223 -4.90 -17.83 -3.00
CA ALA A 223 -4.14 -17.31 -4.13
C ALA A 223 -2.66 -17.69 -4.03
N LEU A 224 -2.08 -18.13 -5.15
CA LEU A 224 -0.68 -18.57 -5.23
C LEU A 224 -0.03 -17.93 -6.45
N ARG A 225 1.08 -17.22 -6.24
CA ARG A 225 1.96 -16.72 -7.30
C ARG A 225 3.23 -17.57 -7.34
N VAL A 226 3.50 -18.12 -8.50
CA VAL A 226 4.65 -18.96 -8.79
C VAL A 226 5.63 -18.19 -9.67
N TRP A 227 6.87 -18.10 -9.22
CA TRP A 227 7.96 -17.54 -10.01
C TRP A 227 9.19 -18.44 -9.90
N CYS A 228 9.83 -18.73 -11.03
CA CYS A 228 11.04 -19.54 -11.04
C CYS A 228 12.00 -19.01 -12.11
N ASP A 229 13.23 -18.70 -11.72
CA ASP A 229 14.26 -18.35 -12.70
C ASP A 229 14.55 -19.56 -13.59
N SER A 230 14.79 -19.27 -14.86
CA SER A 230 15.28 -20.19 -15.89
C SER A 230 16.44 -21.09 -15.44
N ARG A 231 17.27 -20.64 -14.48
CA ARG A 231 18.41 -21.39 -13.94
C ARG A 231 18.05 -22.43 -12.89
N CYS A 232 16.83 -22.42 -12.36
CA CYS A 232 16.42 -23.31 -11.29
C CYS A 232 16.01 -24.70 -11.83
N PRO A 233 16.58 -25.80 -11.28
CA PRO A 233 16.20 -27.15 -11.68
C PRO A 233 14.72 -27.45 -11.38
N PRO A 234 13.92 -27.96 -12.36
CA PRO A 234 12.49 -28.22 -12.20
C PRO A 234 12.10 -29.10 -10.99
N TYR A 235 12.97 -30.00 -10.56
CA TYR A 235 12.71 -30.94 -9.48
C TYR A 235 12.74 -30.32 -8.07
N LEU A 236 13.46 -29.21 -7.87
CA LEU A 236 13.46 -28.51 -6.57
C LEU A 236 12.11 -27.84 -6.32
N PHE A 237 11.53 -27.31 -7.39
CA PHE A 237 10.22 -26.65 -7.39
C PHE A 237 9.10 -27.64 -7.04
N SER A 238 9.06 -28.79 -7.73
CA SER A 238 7.97 -29.75 -7.55
C SER A 238 7.97 -30.39 -6.16
N ARG A 239 9.15 -30.67 -5.58
CA ARG A 239 9.27 -31.42 -4.32
C ARG A 239 8.61 -30.72 -3.12
N ALA A 240 8.68 -29.39 -3.03
CA ALA A 240 8.13 -28.67 -1.88
C ALA A 240 6.60 -28.64 -1.88
N LEU A 241 5.99 -28.62 -3.06
CA LEU A 241 4.53 -28.52 -3.24
C LEU A 241 3.88 -29.90 -3.44
N GLN A 242 4.64 -30.92 -3.84
CA GLN A 242 4.13 -32.27 -4.13
C GLN A 242 3.39 -32.89 -2.94
N GLY A 243 2.19 -33.40 -3.21
CA GLY A 243 1.37 -34.09 -2.20
C GLY A 243 0.65 -33.17 -1.21
N ARG A 244 0.76 -31.84 -1.36
CA ARG A 244 0.06 -30.88 -0.49
C ARG A 244 -1.37 -30.61 -0.96
N PRO A 245 -2.34 -30.48 -0.04
CA PRO A 245 -3.73 -30.20 -0.40
C PRO A 245 -3.94 -28.71 -0.69
N PHE A 246 -4.33 -28.37 -1.92
CA PHE A 246 -4.71 -27.00 -2.31
C PHE A 246 -6.24 -26.86 -2.37
N THR A 247 -6.92 -27.19 -1.27
CA THR A 247 -8.39 -27.36 -1.24
C THR A 247 -9.20 -26.07 -1.38
N ARG A 248 -8.59 -24.91 -1.18
CA ARG A 248 -9.25 -23.60 -1.26
C ARG A 248 -8.62 -22.68 -2.29
N LEU A 249 -7.68 -23.18 -3.11
CA LEU A 249 -6.97 -22.36 -4.09
C LEU A 249 -7.89 -22.01 -5.24
N THR A 250 -8.26 -20.74 -5.36
CA THR A 250 -9.14 -20.22 -6.41
C THR A 250 -8.39 -19.45 -7.46
N SER A 251 -7.23 -18.89 -7.11
CA SER A 251 -6.42 -18.03 -7.98
C SER A 251 -4.98 -18.55 -8.08
N LEU A 252 -4.47 -18.63 -9.30
CA LEU A 252 -3.09 -19.04 -9.59
C LEU A 252 -2.45 -18.03 -10.53
N GLU A 253 -1.22 -17.65 -10.25
CA GLU A 253 -0.42 -16.77 -11.10
C GLU A 253 0.95 -17.38 -11.38
N GLY A 254 1.43 -17.27 -12.62
CA GLY A 254 2.80 -17.63 -12.97
C GLY A 254 3.05 -17.61 -14.46
N SER A 255 4.30 -17.81 -14.86
CA SER A 255 4.63 -17.98 -16.26
C SER A 255 4.25 -19.39 -16.74
N PRO A 256 3.89 -19.58 -18.03
CA PRO A 256 3.59 -20.92 -18.55
C PRO A 256 4.71 -21.94 -18.32
N ASP A 257 5.97 -21.51 -18.37
CA ASP A 257 7.13 -22.37 -18.09
C ASP A 257 7.18 -22.83 -16.64
N ASP A 258 6.86 -21.94 -15.71
CA ASP A 258 6.91 -22.26 -14.28
C ASP A 258 5.72 -23.13 -13.87
N LEU A 259 4.54 -22.84 -14.42
CA LEU A 259 3.36 -23.68 -14.19
C LEU A 259 3.53 -25.09 -14.77
N ARG A 260 4.30 -25.28 -15.85
CA ARG A 260 4.65 -26.60 -16.37
C ARG A 260 5.52 -27.42 -15.42
N LYS A 261 6.38 -26.78 -14.64
CA LYS A 261 7.24 -27.46 -13.64
C LYS A 261 6.41 -28.07 -12.49
N ILE A 262 5.14 -27.68 -12.37
CA ILE A 262 4.20 -28.11 -11.33
C ILE A 262 2.94 -28.78 -11.86
N ASP A 263 2.90 -29.08 -13.15
CA ASP A 263 1.81 -29.83 -13.79
C ASP A 263 1.52 -31.15 -13.04
N ASP A 264 2.53 -31.80 -12.46
CA ASP A 264 2.42 -33.08 -11.75
C ASP A 264 2.00 -32.98 -10.28
N VAL A 265 1.99 -31.77 -9.72
CA VAL A 265 1.82 -31.54 -8.28
C VAL A 265 0.36 -31.30 -7.90
N PHE A 266 -0.48 -30.98 -8.87
CA PHE A 266 -1.70 -30.24 -8.64
C PHE A 266 -2.97 -31.00 -9.00
N MET A 267 -3.78 -31.27 -7.98
CA MET A 267 -5.23 -31.33 -8.13
C MET A 267 -5.78 -29.99 -7.65
N LEU A 268 -6.26 -29.16 -8.57
CA LEU A 268 -6.80 -27.82 -8.27
C LEU A 268 -8.31 -27.75 -8.57
N PRO A 269 -9.16 -28.49 -7.85
CA PRO A 269 -10.60 -28.57 -8.16
C PRO A 269 -11.34 -27.23 -7.96
N THR A 270 -10.78 -26.32 -7.16
CA THR A 270 -11.37 -25.03 -6.84
C THR A 270 -10.84 -23.89 -7.69
N LEU A 271 -9.90 -24.13 -8.61
CA LEU A 271 -9.30 -23.06 -9.42
C LEU A 271 -10.35 -22.44 -10.35
N ARG A 272 -10.45 -21.11 -10.32
CA ARG A 272 -11.40 -20.32 -11.12
C ARG A 272 -10.72 -19.16 -11.84
N CYS A 273 -9.66 -18.59 -11.26
CA CYS A 273 -8.93 -17.45 -11.79
C CYS A 273 -7.49 -17.86 -12.11
N LEU A 274 -7.03 -17.55 -13.32
CA LEU A 274 -5.67 -17.84 -13.77
C LEU A 274 -5.02 -16.57 -14.33
N TRP A 275 -3.85 -16.23 -13.80
CA TRP A 275 -3.01 -15.13 -14.26
C TRP A 275 -1.76 -15.70 -14.91
N LEU A 276 -1.58 -15.44 -16.20
CA LEU A 276 -0.41 -15.91 -16.92
C LEU A 276 0.46 -14.74 -17.31
N THR A 277 1.68 -14.74 -16.80
CA THR A 277 2.68 -13.69 -17.07
C THR A 277 3.73 -14.20 -18.05
N GLN A 278 4.45 -13.26 -18.68
CA GLN A 278 5.45 -13.62 -19.67
C GLN A 278 6.56 -14.47 -19.05
N GLY A 279 6.85 -15.62 -19.67
CA GLY A 279 7.92 -16.55 -19.31
C GLY A 279 9.08 -16.57 -20.29
N SER A 280 9.99 -17.53 -20.08
CA SER A 280 11.21 -17.70 -20.87
C SER A 280 10.91 -18.48 -22.15
N SER A 281 10.59 -17.78 -23.25
CA SER A 281 10.70 -18.24 -24.64
C SER A 281 9.87 -19.46 -25.09
N SER A 282 9.19 -20.20 -24.22
CA SER A 282 8.44 -21.41 -24.61
C SER A 282 7.02 -21.11 -25.09
N SER A 283 6.56 -21.85 -26.09
CA SER A 283 5.21 -21.80 -26.65
C SER A 283 4.33 -22.98 -26.23
N ALA A 284 4.77 -23.80 -25.27
CA ALA A 284 4.03 -24.98 -24.83
C ALA A 284 2.97 -24.64 -23.78
N ILE A 285 1.76 -25.19 -23.91
CA ILE A 285 0.67 -25.00 -22.95
C ILE A 285 0.84 -25.97 -21.76
N PRO A 286 0.65 -25.54 -20.50
CA PRO A 286 0.62 -26.44 -19.34
C PRO A 286 -0.58 -27.39 -19.42
N ALA A 287 -0.35 -28.65 -19.77
CA ALA A 287 -1.42 -29.56 -20.20
C ALA A 287 -2.31 -30.07 -19.05
N LYS A 288 -1.83 -29.98 -17.81
CA LYS A 288 -2.51 -30.52 -16.62
C LYS A 288 -3.34 -29.48 -15.87
N LEU A 289 -3.28 -28.21 -16.27
CA LEU A 289 -4.12 -27.18 -15.69
C LEU A 289 -5.59 -27.38 -16.10
N PRO A 290 -6.53 -27.22 -15.16
CA PRO A 290 -7.95 -27.46 -15.41
C PRO A 290 -8.61 -26.24 -16.09
N PHE A 291 -8.23 -25.95 -17.34
CA PHE A 291 -8.73 -24.78 -18.09
C PHE A 291 -10.25 -24.74 -18.25
N SER A 292 -10.91 -25.92 -18.33
CA SER A 292 -12.34 -26.02 -18.56
C SER A 292 -13.21 -25.46 -17.43
N GLN A 293 -12.71 -25.40 -16.19
CA GLN A 293 -13.45 -24.85 -15.04
C GLN A 293 -13.11 -23.39 -14.72
N LEU A 294 -12.19 -22.76 -15.46
CA LEU A 294 -11.83 -21.36 -15.26
C LEU A 294 -12.99 -20.44 -15.63
N THR A 295 -13.23 -19.44 -14.79
CA THR A 295 -14.22 -18.37 -15.01
C THR A 295 -13.54 -17.04 -15.33
N GLU A 296 -12.28 -16.88 -14.93
CA GLU A 296 -11.53 -15.65 -15.10
C GLU A 296 -10.10 -15.95 -15.59
N LEU A 297 -9.65 -15.23 -16.62
CA LEU A 297 -8.34 -15.41 -17.24
C LEU A 297 -7.70 -14.04 -17.47
N HIS A 298 -6.52 -13.85 -16.90
CA HIS A 298 -5.65 -12.70 -17.09
C HIS A 298 -4.40 -13.15 -17.82
N THR A 299 -4.06 -12.48 -18.92
CA THR A 299 -2.91 -12.86 -19.74
C THR A 299 -2.04 -11.65 -20.06
N HIS A 300 -0.77 -11.76 -19.67
CA HIS A 300 0.31 -10.88 -20.09
C HIS A 300 1.29 -11.65 -20.99
N LEU A 301 0.78 -12.10 -22.14
CA LEU A 301 1.42 -13.04 -23.05
C LEU A 301 1.28 -12.59 -24.50
N ARG A 302 1.95 -13.28 -25.43
CA ARG A 302 1.72 -13.11 -26.85
C ARG A 302 0.27 -13.49 -27.23
N THR A 303 -0.35 -12.67 -28.05
CA THR A 303 -1.76 -12.74 -28.46
C THR A 303 -2.16 -14.09 -29.06
N GLY A 304 -1.34 -14.66 -29.95
CA GLY A 304 -1.61 -15.98 -30.54
C GLY A 304 -1.59 -17.11 -29.51
N TYR A 305 -0.73 -17.04 -28.51
CA TYR A 305 -0.67 -18.05 -27.45
C TYR A 305 -1.85 -17.91 -26.47
N ALA A 306 -2.26 -16.68 -26.14
CA ALA A 306 -3.46 -16.42 -25.37
C ALA A 306 -4.72 -16.99 -26.05
N LEU A 307 -4.84 -16.85 -27.38
CA LEU A 307 -5.91 -17.48 -28.16
C LEU A 307 -5.91 -19.01 -28.05
N SER A 308 -4.75 -19.66 -28.15
CA SER A 308 -4.64 -21.11 -27.98
C SER A 308 -5.07 -21.59 -26.59
N ILE A 309 -4.87 -20.78 -25.55
CA ILE A 309 -5.37 -21.09 -24.20
C ILE A 309 -6.88 -20.90 -24.12
N LEU A 310 -7.42 -19.83 -24.71
CA LEU A 310 -8.86 -19.58 -24.74
C LEU A 310 -9.65 -20.73 -25.39
N GLN A 311 -9.05 -21.47 -26.34
CA GLN A 311 -9.66 -22.68 -26.91
C GLN A 311 -9.93 -23.79 -25.90
N LEU A 312 -9.17 -23.82 -24.80
CA LEU A 312 -9.31 -24.83 -23.75
C LEU A 312 -10.32 -24.41 -22.67
N CYS A 313 -10.75 -23.14 -22.67
CA CYS A 313 -11.62 -22.55 -21.67
C CYS A 313 -13.09 -22.57 -22.15
N SER A 314 -13.92 -23.43 -21.54
CA SER A 314 -15.35 -23.54 -21.91
C SER A 314 -16.30 -22.74 -21.04
N ASN A 315 -15.89 -22.38 -19.82
CA ASN A 315 -16.72 -21.69 -18.82
C ASN A 315 -16.27 -20.25 -18.50
N ILE A 316 -15.43 -19.66 -19.35
CA ILE A 316 -14.87 -18.33 -19.10
C ILE A 316 -15.94 -17.25 -19.12
N GLU A 317 -15.94 -16.38 -18.12
CA GLU A 317 -16.85 -15.23 -17.99
C GLU A 317 -16.10 -13.91 -18.13
N VAL A 318 -14.85 -13.86 -17.70
CA VAL A 318 -14.02 -12.63 -17.67
C VAL A 318 -12.66 -12.91 -18.30
N VAL A 319 -12.28 -12.11 -19.29
CA VAL A 319 -10.97 -12.18 -19.94
C VAL A 319 -10.30 -10.81 -19.92
N HIS A 320 -9.07 -10.77 -19.41
CA HIS A 320 -8.17 -9.64 -19.50
C HIS A 320 -6.92 -10.06 -20.27
N HIS A 321 -6.60 -9.30 -21.32
CA HIS A 321 -5.42 -9.57 -22.13
C HIS A 321 -4.64 -8.27 -22.36
N ALA A 322 -3.36 -8.31 -22.05
CA ALA A 322 -2.43 -7.22 -22.34
C ALA A 322 -1.13 -7.82 -22.88
N PRO A 323 -0.77 -7.60 -24.15
CA PRO A 323 0.48 -8.11 -24.69
C PRO A 323 1.68 -7.36 -24.09
N PRO A 324 2.86 -8.02 -23.98
CA PRO A 324 4.07 -7.39 -23.49
C PRO A 324 4.63 -6.37 -24.48
N PHE A 325 5.24 -5.30 -23.97
CA PHE A 325 5.81 -4.22 -24.78
C PHE A 325 7.09 -4.65 -25.51
N GLY A 326 7.27 -4.21 -26.76
CA GLY A 326 8.57 -4.30 -27.47
C GLY A 326 8.93 -5.65 -28.10
N PHE A 327 7.97 -6.59 -28.21
CA PHE A 327 8.19 -7.89 -28.87
C PHE A 327 7.66 -7.96 -30.32
N GLY A 328 7.49 -6.80 -30.95
CA GLY A 328 7.11 -6.70 -32.36
C GLY A 328 8.08 -7.44 -33.28
N GLY A 329 7.58 -8.45 -33.98
CA GLY A 329 8.20 -8.98 -35.19
C GLY A 329 8.74 -10.40 -35.16
N GLU A 330 9.06 -11.01 -34.00
CA GLU A 330 9.68 -12.34 -33.97
C GLU A 330 8.82 -13.42 -33.32
N GLY A 331 7.99 -14.03 -34.17
CA GLY A 331 7.28 -15.26 -33.89
C GLY A 331 5.84 -15.17 -34.33
N ARG A 332 5.57 -15.60 -35.57
CA ARG A 332 4.23 -16.03 -35.98
C ARG A 332 3.80 -17.17 -35.07
N GLY A 333 3.25 -16.85 -33.90
CA GLY A 333 2.53 -17.81 -33.09
C GLY A 333 1.44 -18.42 -33.96
N HIS A 334 1.18 -19.71 -33.81
CA HIS A 334 0.08 -20.36 -34.52
C HIS A 334 -1.23 -19.68 -34.11
N VAL A 335 -1.77 -18.81 -34.95
CA VAL A 335 -3.11 -18.27 -34.79
C VAL A 335 -4.05 -19.40 -35.18
N PRO A 336 -4.97 -19.82 -34.29
CA PRO A 336 -5.92 -20.84 -34.66
C PRO A 336 -6.73 -20.43 -35.89
N SER A 337 -6.86 -21.33 -36.86
CA SER A 337 -7.60 -21.03 -38.10
C SER A 337 -9.12 -20.91 -37.91
N ALA A 338 -9.63 -21.33 -36.74
CA ALA A 338 -11.06 -21.31 -36.41
C ALA A 338 -11.35 -20.31 -35.27
N VAL A 339 -12.50 -19.64 -35.38
CA VAL A 339 -13.00 -18.70 -34.36
C VAL A 339 -13.35 -19.47 -33.09
N VAL A 340 -12.79 -19.03 -31.96
CA VAL A 340 -13.03 -19.58 -30.64
C VAL A 340 -14.33 -19.02 -30.08
N VAL A 341 -15.36 -19.86 -29.95
CA VAL A 341 -16.64 -19.44 -29.39
C VAL A 341 -16.58 -19.54 -27.86
N LEU A 342 -16.79 -18.41 -27.18
CA LEU A 342 -16.78 -18.27 -25.74
C LEU A 342 -18.22 -17.96 -25.26
N PRO A 343 -19.07 -18.98 -25.03
CA PRO A 343 -20.51 -18.80 -24.88
C PRO A 343 -20.93 -18.09 -23.60
N ARG A 344 -20.05 -18.06 -22.59
CA ARG A 344 -20.33 -17.47 -21.27
C ARG A 344 -19.56 -16.17 -21.01
N LEU A 345 -18.74 -15.71 -21.96
CA LEU A 345 -17.92 -14.52 -21.78
C LEU A 345 -18.83 -13.29 -21.62
N ARG A 346 -18.74 -12.61 -20.47
CA ARG A 346 -19.51 -11.42 -20.13
C ARG A 346 -18.66 -10.16 -20.20
N GLN A 347 -17.38 -10.25 -19.84
CA GLN A 347 -16.45 -9.14 -19.82
C GLN A 347 -15.17 -9.46 -20.57
N LEU A 348 -14.79 -8.55 -21.47
CA LEU A 348 -13.56 -8.61 -22.26
C LEU A 348 -12.80 -7.30 -22.15
N VAL A 349 -11.57 -7.37 -21.65
CA VAL A 349 -10.65 -6.23 -21.52
C VAL A 349 -9.39 -6.50 -22.32
N LEU A 350 -9.14 -5.72 -23.36
CA LEU A 350 -7.97 -5.86 -24.23
C LEU A 350 -7.12 -4.58 -24.22
N THR A 351 -5.82 -4.75 -24.04
CA THR A 351 -4.83 -3.73 -24.34
C THR A 351 -4.20 -4.06 -25.70
N ILE A 352 -4.10 -3.06 -26.56
CA ILE A 352 -3.61 -3.15 -27.93
C ILE A 352 -2.31 -2.35 -27.99
N GLN A 353 -1.21 -3.04 -28.26
CA GLN A 353 0.12 -2.44 -28.45
C GLN A 353 0.42 -2.33 -29.96
N GLU A 354 0.09 -3.38 -30.71
CA GLU A 354 0.34 -3.50 -32.16
C GLU A 354 -0.94 -3.94 -32.90
N GLU A 355 -0.98 -3.74 -34.23
CA GLU A 355 -2.12 -4.17 -35.07
C GLU A 355 -2.40 -5.68 -34.96
N TYR A 356 -1.35 -6.48 -34.75
CA TYR A 356 -1.47 -7.92 -34.56
C TYR A 356 -2.28 -8.31 -33.31
N ASP A 357 -2.42 -7.45 -32.31
CA ASP A 357 -3.18 -7.75 -31.10
C ASP A 357 -4.68 -7.84 -31.37
N LEU A 358 -5.15 -7.19 -32.45
CA LEU A 358 -6.52 -7.29 -32.93
C LEU A 358 -6.87 -8.70 -33.42
N VAL A 359 -5.87 -9.56 -33.66
CA VAL A 359 -6.08 -10.97 -34.00
C VAL A 359 -6.86 -11.68 -32.89
N LEU A 360 -6.68 -11.30 -31.62
CA LEU A 360 -7.49 -11.89 -30.53
C LEU A 360 -8.96 -11.56 -30.71
N LEU A 361 -9.29 -10.29 -30.92
CA LEU A 361 -10.67 -9.86 -31.13
C LEU A 361 -11.28 -10.50 -32.39
N ASN A 362 -10.51 -10.67 -33.46
CA ASN A 362 -10.93 -11.34 -34.68
C ASN A 362 -11.08 -12.86 -34.52
N GLY A 363 -10.30 -13.46 -33.63
CA GLY A 363 -10.25 -14.90 -33.38
C GLY A 363 -11.31 -15.42 -32.41
N ILE A 364 -12.10 -14.55 -31.77
CA ILE A 364 -13.13 -14.95 -30.80
C ILE A 364 -14.55 -14.61 -31.26
N GLY A 365 -15.52 -15.38 -30.76
CA GLY A 365 -16.96 -15.10 -30.85
C GLY A 365 -17.58 -15.20 -29.45
N ALA A 366 -18.21 -14.13 -28.98
CA ALA A 366 -18.67 -14.04 -27.58
C ALA A 366 -20.13 -13.58 -27.49
N PRO A 367 -21.11 -14.50 -27.66
CA PRO A 367 -22.53 -14.14 -27.77
C PRO A 367 -23.14 -13.57 -26.49
N ALA A 368 -22.60 -13.92 -25.32
CA ALA A 368 -23.08 -13.43 -24.03
C ALA A 368 -22.38 -12.14 -23.54
N LEU A 369 -21.53 -11.52 -24.38
CA LEU A 369 -20.70 -10.38 -23.98
C LEU A 369 -21.56 -9.15 -23.66
N GLN A 370 -21.29 -8.55 -22.51
CA GLN A 370 -21.98 -7.33 -22.04
C GLN A 370 -21.01 -6.16 -21.88
N ASN A 371 -19.75 -6.42 -21.50
CA ASN A 371 -18.78 -5.38 -21.19
C ASN A 371 -17.54 -5.56 -22.07
N LEU A 372 -17.28 -4.55 -22.92
CA LEU A 372 -16.11 -4.51 -23.80
C LEU A 372 -15.24 -3.30 -23.44
N SER A 373 -13.98 -3.54 -23.12
CA SER A 373 -12.99 -2.50 -22.86
C SER A 373 -11.79 -2.69 -23.76
N LEU A 374 -11.48 -1.68 -24.58
CA LEU A 374 -10.32 -1.66 -25.46
C LEU A 374 -9.44 -0.46 -25.14
N ARG A 375 -8.14 -0.69 -24.96
CA ARG A 375 -7.13 0.35 -24.72
C ARG A 375 -6.05 0.29 -25.79
N TRP A 376 -5.81 1.40 -26.47
CA TRP A 376 -4.69 1.54 -27.39
C TRP A 376 -3.53 2.24 -26.67
N SER A 377 -2.36 1.60 -26.66
CA SER A 377 -1.21 2.11 -25.90
C SER A 377 -0.27 2.98 -26.73
N ASP A 378 -0.22 2.78 -28.05
CA ASP A 378 0.60 3.57 -28.97
C ASP A 378 -0.26 4.60 -29.75
N PRO A 379 -0.02 5.91 -29.58
CA PRO A 379 -0.70 6.96 -30.33
C PRO A 379 -0.60 6.84 -31.86
N LEU A 380 0.48 6.24 -32.39
CA LEU A 380 0.66 6.00 -33.82
C LEU A 380 -0.29 4.90 -34.33
N MET A 381 -0.55 3.88 -33.50
CA MET A 381 -1.49 2.81 -33.82
C MET A 381 -2.94 3.29 -33.80
N SER A 382 -3.29 4.14 -32.82
CA SER A 382 -4.62 4.76 -32.76
C SER A 382 -4.99 5.53 -34.03
N ARG A 383 -4.02 5.95 -34.86
CA ARG A 383 -4.31 6.65 -36.13
C ARG A 383 -4.49 5.73 -37.34
N ARG A 384 -4.05 4.48 -37.25
CA ARG A 384 -3.91 3.55 -38.40
C ARG A 384 -4.76 2.29 -38.28
N ALA A 385 -5.15 1.90 -37.07
CA ALA A 385 -5.86 0.64 -36.86
C ALA A 385 -7.24 0.62 -37.56
N PRO A 386 -7.62 -0.49 -38.20
CA PRO A 386 -8.92 -0.64 -38.84
C PRO A 386 -10.03 -0.74 -37.80
N ALA A 387 -11.27 -0.37 -38.19
CA ALA A 387 -12.45 -0.60 -37.36
C ALA A 387 -12.74 -2.11 -37.26
N CYS A 388 -12.63 -2.66 -36.06
CA CYS A 388 -12.81 -4.08 -35.78
C CYS A 388 -13.93 -4.35 -34.77
N VAL A 389 -14.34 -3.37 -33.95
CA VAL A 389 -15.43 -3.55 -32.97
C VAL A 389 -16.75 -3.88 -33.65
N GLY A 390 -17.11 -3.15 -34.71
CA GLY A 390 -18.34 -3.41 -35.46
C GLY A 390 -18.38 -4.82 -36.06
N ALA A 391 -17.28 -5.26 -36.68
CA ALA A 391 -17.16 -6.60 -37.26
C ALA A 391 -17.20 -7.71 -36.18
N PHE A 392 -16.58 -7.46 -35.03
CA PHE A 392 -16.60 -8.38 -33.89
C PHE A 392 -18.00 -8.56 -33.32
N ILE A 393 -18.75 -7.46 -33.15
CA ILE A 393 -20.12 -7.51 -32.62
C ILE A 393 -21.07 -8.16 -33.61
N ALA A 394 -20.96 -7.83 -34.90
CA ALA A 394 -21.73 -8.49 -35.95
C ALA A 394 -21.50 -10.02 -35.96
N ARG A 395 -20.25 -10.47 -35.77
CA ARG A 395 -19.91 -11.89 -35.69
C ARG A 395 -20.37 -12.55 -34.39
N SER A 396 -20.25 -11.85 -33.26
CA SER A 396 -20.60 -12.39 -31.95
C SER A 396 -22.09 -12.36 -31.67
N ALA A 397 -22.85 -11.49 -32.36
CA ALA A 397 -24.27 -11.23 -32.14
C ALA A 397 -24.60 -10.91 -30.67
N CYS A 398 -23.68 -10.24 -29.97
CA CYS A 398 -23.81 -9.88 -28.57
C CYS A 398 -24.54 -8.54 -28.38
N ARG A 399 -25.04 -8.32 -27.16
CA ARG A 399 -25.70 -7.07 -26.75
C ARG A 399 -24.89 -6.38 -25.67
N LEU A 400 -24.06 -5.43 -26.09
CA LEU A 400 -23.19 -4.68 -25.18
C LEU A 400 -24.00 -3.73 -24.29
N ARG A 401 -23.71 -3.76 -23.00
CA ARG A 401 -24.23 -2.84 -21.98
C ARG A 401 -23.21 -1.77 -21.62
N GLU A 402 -21.93 -2.12 -21.61
CA GLU A 402 -20.82 -1.20 -21.33
C GLU A 402 -19.76 -1.29 -22.43
N LEU A 403 -19.38 -0.14 -22.96
CA LEU A 403 -18.30 0.02 -23.93
C LEU A 403 -17.31 1.05 -23.40
N ARG A 404 -16.05 0.63 -23.25
CA ARG A 404 -14.94 1.48 -22.88
C ARG A 404 -13.91 1.50 -23.99
N LEU A 405 -13.61 2.68 -24.50
CA LEU A 405 -12.60 2.90 -25.53
C LEU A 405 -11.59 3.94 -25.00
N ASP A 406 -10.36 3.51 -24.82
CA ASP A 406 -9.27 4.33 -24.29
C ASP A 406 -8.22 4.55 -25.38
N SER A 407 -8.06 5.81 -25.82
CA SER A 407 -7.19 6.24 -26.92
C SER A 407 -7.54 5.60 -28.27
N ALA A 408 -8.82 5.36 -28.53
CA ALA A 408 -9.28 4.65 -29.72
C ALA A 408 -9.20 5.47 -31.03
N PRO A 409 -8.93 4.80 -32.18
CA PRO A 409 -9.07 5.40 -33.50
C PRO A 409 -10.46 5.99 -33.76
N LEU A 410 -10.52 7.04 -34.57
CA LEU A 410 -11.79 7.64 -34.99
C LEU A 410 -12.72 6.62 -35.66
N ALA A 411 -12.18 5.70 -36.46
CA ALA A 411 -12.95 4.65 -37.14
C ALA A 411 -13.70 3.72 -36.14
N GLU A 412 -13.12 3.46 -34.96
CA GLU A 412 -13.81 2.69 -33.91
C GLU A 412 -14.89 3.52 -33.21
N GLN A 413 -14.66 4.83 -33.07
CA GLN A 413 -15.63 5.73 -32.47
C GLN A 413 -16.87 5.95 -33.36
N GLU A 414 -16.75 5.80 -34.68
CA GLU A 414 -17.89 5.85 -35.60
C GLU A 414 -18.86 4.66 -35.41
N CYS A 415 -18.31 3.49 -35.06
CA CYS A 415 -19.09 2.28 -34.84
C CYS A 415 -20.03 2.37 -33.61
N ILE A 416 -19.76 3.29 -32.67
CA ILE A 416 -20.56 3.49 -31.43
C ILE A 416 -22.03 3.74 -31.75
N SER A 417 -22.31 4.44 -32.85
CA SER A 417 -23.67 4.79 -33.26
C SER A 417 -24.57 3.58 -33.54
N SER A 418 -23.98 2.40 -33.77
CA SER A 418 -24.69 1.15 -34.09
C SER A 418 -25.13 0.32 -32.86
N PHE A 419 -24.91 0.80 -31.63
CA PHE A 419 -25.13 0.02 -30.40
C PHE A 419 -26.32 0.51 -29.56
N ASP A 420 -27.53 0.11 -29.93
CA ASP A 420 -28.76 0.63 -29.30
C ASP A 420 -28.93 0.24 -27.82
N ASP A 421 -28.48 -0.96 -27.43
CA ASP A 421 -28.63 -1.52 -26.08
C ASP A 421 -27.63 -0.95 -25.04
N LEU A 422 -26.74 -0.03 -25.44
CA LEU A 422 -25.66 0.45 -24.59
C LEU A 422 -26.17 1.34 -23.44
N THR A 423 -25.78 1.01 -22.21
CA THR A 423 -26.15 1.76 -21.00
C THR A 423 -25.03 2.62 -20.44
N THR A 424 -23.78 2.23 -20.68
CA THR A 424 -22.59 2.92 -20.20
C THR A 424 -21.60 3.08 -21.34
N LEU A 425 -21.19 4.32 -21.60
CA LEU A 425 -20.15 4.66 -22.55
C LEU A 425 -19.01 5.38 -21.83
N VAL A 426 -17.80 4.85 -21.96
CA VAL A 426 -16.58 5.46 -21.42
C VAL A 426 -15.61 5.71 -22.57
N LEU A 427 -15.29 6.98 -22.84
CA LEU A 427 -14.31 7.38 -23.83
C LEU A 427 -13.18 8.15 -23.16
N SER A 428 -11.95 7.74 -23.38
CA SER A 428 -10.77 8.46 -22.92
C SER A 428 -9.79 8.68 -24.06
N THR A 429 -9.05 9.79 -24.09
CA THR A 429 -7.99 10.01 -25.10
C THR A 429 -6.74 10.68 -24.54
N GLY A 430 -5.56 10.12 -24.83
CA GLY A 430 -4.28 10.75 -24.49
C GLY A 430 -3.94 11.96 -25.39
N ILE A 431 -2.97 12.79 -24.94
CA ILE A 431 -2.52 14.03 -25.62
C ILE A 431 -2.08 13.79 -27.08
N SER A 432 -1.45 12.65 -27.36
CA SER A 432 -0.93 12.33 -28.70
C SER A 432 -1.90 11.50 -29.55
N CYS A 433 -3.00 11.04 -28.93
CA CYS A 433 -4.00 10.16 -29.54
C CYS A 433 -5.07 10.96 -30.30
N PRO A 434 -5.82 10.34 -31.22
CA PRO A 434 -6.93 11.00 -31.90
C PRO A 434 -7.96 11.49 -30.87
N PRO A 435 -8.44 12.75 -30.97
CA PRO A 435 -9.43 13.26 -30.04
C PRO A 435 -10.73 12.47 -30.13
N ILE A 436 -11.56 12.60 -29.11
CA ILE A 436 -12.95 12.12 -29.16
C ILE A 436 -13.64 12.79 -30.35
N ARG A 437 -14.38 12.01 -31.14
CA ARG A 437 -15.03 12.43 -32.37
C ARG A 437 -15.90 13.68 -32.13
N PRO A 438 -15.65 14.80 -32.82
CA PRO A 438 -16.35 16.06 -32.55
C PRO A 438 -17.86 15.99 -32.72
N SER A 439 -18.34 15.22 -33.70
CA SER A 439 -19.77 15.05 -33.98
C SER A 439 -20.53 14.18 -32.98
N LEU A 440 -19.83 13.55 -32.02
CA LEU A 440 -20.46 12.65 -31.03
C LEU A 440 -21.52 13.38 -30.19
N LEU A 441 -21.22 14.58 -29.68
CA LEU A 441 -22.15 15.32 -28.82
C LEU A 441 -23.38 15.79 -29.59
N GLU A 442 -23.22 16.24 -30.84
CA GLU A 442 -24.34 16.61 -31.71
C GLU A 442 -25.26 15.41 -32.00
N GLU A 443 -24.69 14.25 -32.26
CA GLU A 443 -25.46 13.03 -32.47
C GLU A 443 -26.18 12.56 -31.20
N LEU A 444 -25.58 12.74 -30.02
CA LEU A 444 -26.24 12.47 -28.74
C LEU A 444 -27.38 13.46 -28.43
N LYS A 445 -27.40 14.66 -29.04
CA LYS A 445 -28.51 15.62 -28.97
C LYS A 445 -29.63 15.31 -29.97
N SER A 446 -29.33 14.58 -31.04
CA SER A 446 -30.28 14.36 -32.13
C SER A 446 -31.43 13.42 -31.73
N GLN A 447 -32.65 13.81 -32.13
CA GLN A 447 -33.87 13.03 -31.94
C GLN A 447 -34.29 12.36 -33.24
N ASP A 448 -34.94 11.20 -33.14
CA ASP A 448 -35.58 10.53 -34.25
C ASP A 448 -36.98 11.10 -34.54
N GLY A 449 -37.65 10.57 -35.55
CA GLY A 449 -39.01 10.99 -35.92
C GLY A 449 -40.08 10.73 -34.85
N THR A 450 -39.76 10.00 -33.79
CA THR A 450 -40.64 9.68 -32.66
C THR A 450 -40.39 10.55 -31.43
N GLY A 451 -39.35 11.39 -31.47
CA GLY A 451 -38.92 12.22 -30.33
C GLY A 451 -37.98 11.51 -29.36
N ALA A 452 -37.57 10.28 -29.66
CA ALA A 452 -36.58 9.53 -28.88
C ALA A 452 -35.15 9.86 -29.37
N PRO A 453 -34.10 9.61 -28.57
CA PRO A 453 -32.73 9.83 -29.01
C PRO A 453 -32.38 8.93 -30.19
N ARG A 454 -31.86 9.52 -31.28
CA ARG A 454 -31.49 8.78 -32.49
C ARG A 454 -30.32 7.80 -32.28
N MET A 455 -29.46 8.09 -31.32
CA MET A 455 -28.24 7.32 -31.02
C MET A 455 -28.18 6.99 -29.53
N LEU A 456 -27.91 5.73 -29.20
CA LEU A 456 -27.78 5.19 -27.83
C LEU A 456 -29.01 5.49 -26.93
N PRO A 457 -30.22 5.07 -27.31
CA PRO A 457 -31.46 5.43 -26.60
C PRO A 457 -31.46 4.97 -25.12
N HIS A 458 -30.70 3.94 -24.77
CA HIS A 458 -30.62 3.38 -23.42
C HIS A 458 -29.45 3.91 -22.57
N LEU A 459 -28.68 4.88 -23.07
CA LEU A 459 -27.52 5.41 -22.38
C LEU A 459 -27.91 6.11 -21.07
N GLN A 460 -27.28 5.70 -19.97
CA GLN A 460 -27.48 6.27 -18.63
C GLN A 460 -26.18 6.85 -18.08
N ASN A 461 -25.04 6.27 -18.40
CA ASN A 461 -23.75 6.69 -17.87
C ASN A 461 -22.82 7.11 -19.00
N LEU A 462 -22.41 8.37 -19.02
CA LEU A 462 -21.47 8.91 -19.99
C LEU A 462 -20.22 9.39 -19.26
N ARG A 463 -19.08 8.76 -19.53
CA ARG A 463 -17.79 9.16 -18.97
C ARG A 463 -16.85 9.58 -20.09
N LEU A 464 -16.35 10.80 -20.01
CA LEU A 464 -15.43 11.35 -21.01
C LEU A 464 -14.16 11.83 -20.29
N GLY A 465 -12.99 11.33 -20.70
CA GLY A 465 -11.73 11.63 -20.01
C GLY A 465 -10.60 12.03 -20.95
N HIS A 466 -9.70 12.89 -20.45
CA HIS A 466 -8.41 13.28 -21.04
C HIS A 466 -8.48 13.96 -22.43
N PHE A 467 -7.70 15.03 -22.61
CA PHE A 467 -7.53 15.81 -23.85
C PHE A 467 -8.81 16.01 -24.70
N ILE A 468 -9.76 16.67 -24.08
CA ILE A 468 -11.10 16.90 -24.59
C ILE A 468 -11.16 18.23 -25.37
N MET A 469 -11.77 18.21 -26.57
CA MET A 469 -11.98 19.40 -27.40
C MET A 469 -13.36 20.07 -27.20
N PHE A 470 -14.20 19.54 -26.33
CA PHE A 470 -15.56 20.06 -26.07
C PHE A 470 -15.63 20.88 -24.78
N THR A 471 -16.56 21.82 -24.76
CA THR A 471 -16.83 22.73 -23.65
C THR A 471 -17.80 22.11 -22.65
N ALA A 472 -17.75 22.56 -21.39
CA ALA A 472 -18.73 22.16 -20.37
C ALA A 472 -20.17 22.53 -20.77
N THR A 473 -20.34 23.60 -21.56
CA THR A 473 -21.63 24.05 -22.09
C THR A 473 -22.22 23.06 -23.09
N GLU A 474 -21.42 22.53 -24.02
CA GLU A 474 -21.88 21.52 -25.00
C GLU A 474 -22.33 20.22 -24.29
N LEU A 475 -21.63 19.82 -23.23
CA LEU A 475 -22.03 18.69 -22.39
C LEU A 475 -23.35 18.94 -21.64
N ALA A 476 -23.53 20.15 -21.09
CA ALA A 476 -24.78 20.52 -20.43
C ALA A 476 -25.98 20.51 -21.39
N GLU A 477 -25.78 20.96 -22.63
CA GLU A 477 -26.79 20.87 -23.70
C GLU A 477 -27.19 19.42 -24.00
N VAL A 478 -26.23 18.49 -24.06
CA VAL A 478 -26.51 17.05 -24.25
C VAL A 478 -27.38 16.52 -23.11
N VAL A 479 -27.03 16.83 -21.87
CA VAL A 479 -27.81 16.40 -20.69
C VAL A 479 -29.23 16.96 -20.74
N GLN A 480 -29.38 18.24 -21.08
CA GLN A 480 -30.69 18.88 -21.19
C GLN A 480 -31.53 18.29 -22.33
N ALA A 481 -30.94 18.11 -23.51
CA ALA A 481 -31.62 17.52 -24.67
C ALA A 481 -32.12 16.10 -24.34
N ARG A 482 -31.27 15.26 -23.75
CA ARG A 482 -31.64 13.90 -23.34
C ARG A 482 -32.73 13.85 -22.27
N ARG A 483 -32.71 14.81 -21.34
CA ARG A 483 -33.78 14.96 -20.35
C ARG A 483 -35.12 15.34 -21.00
N LEU A 484 -35.11 16.24 -21.98
CA LEU A 484 -36.31 16.65 -22.73
C LEU A 484 -36.87 15.52 -23.58
N MET A 485 -36.02 14.65 -24.14
CA MET A 485 -36.43 13.45 -24.87
C MET A 485 -36.99 12.34 -23.97
N GLY A 486 -36.94 12.48 -22.63
CA GLY A 486 -37.41 11.44 -21.70
C GLY A 486 -36.40 10.33 -21.40
N HIS A 487 -35.15 10.48 -21.83
CA HIS A 487 -34.06 9.50 -21.67
C HIS A 487 -32.87 10.13 -20.91
N PRO A 488 -33.01 10.50 -19.63
CA PRO A 488 -31.99 11.26 -18.91
C PRO A 488 -30.72 10.44 -18.65
N LEU A 489 -29.56 11.09 -18.79
CA LEU A 489 -28.29 10.58 -18.28
C LEU A 489 -28.32 10.65 -16.74
N ARG A 490 -27.99 9.54 -16.08
CA ARG A 490 -27.91 9.42 -14.61
C ARG A 490 -26.56 9.90 -14.09
N VAL A 491 -25.49 9.50 -14.76
CA VAL A 491 -24.12 9.83 -14.38
C VAL A 491 -23.40 10.41 -15.58
N VAL A 492 -22.86 11.61 -15.40
CA VAL A 492 -21.96 12.24 -16.38
C VAL A 492 -20.70 12.66 -15.66
N THR A 493 -19.57 12.04 -16.00
CA THR A 493 -18.27 12.40 -15.44
C THR A 493 -17.36 12.90 -16.55
N PHE A 494 -16.69 14.02 -16.29
CA PHE A 494 -15.67 14.57 -17.16
C PHE A 494 -14.36 14.72 -16.37
N HIS A 495 -13.25 14.25 -16.92
CA HIS A 495 -11.92 14.43 -16.34
C HIS A 495 -11.00 15.06 -17.38
N ASN A 496 -10.38 16.18 -17.04
CA ASN A 496 -9.45 16.90 -17.90
C ASN A 496 -8.10 17.04 -17.19
N ASP A 497 -7.33 15.96 -17.18
CA ASP A 497 -5.99 15.98 -16.60
C ASP A 497 -5.02 16.56 -17.64
N GLN A 498 -4.72 17.86 -17.50
CA GLN A 498 -3.64 18.50 -18.26
C GLN A 498 -2.25 18.15 -17.69
N TYR A 499 -2.17 17.54 -16.51
CA TYR A 499 -0.91 17.10 -15.90
C TYR A 499 -1.12 15.75 -15.23
N GLY A 500 -0.36 14.76 -15.70
CA GLY A 500 -0.44 13.39 -15.18
C GLY A 500 0.01 13.32 -13.73
N GLU A 501 -0.93 13.05 -12.83
CA GLU A 501 -0.68 12.24 -11.65
C GLU A 501 -1.75 11.15 -11.62
N ALA A 502 -1.29 9.92 -11.87
CA ALA A 502 -2.07 8.74 -11.59
C ALA A 502 -2.12 8.58 -10.06
N ASP A 503 -3.18 9.07 -9.43
CA ASP A 503 -3.65 8.46 -8.19
C ASP A 503 -5.09 8.83 -7.83
N SER A 504 -5.68 7.89 -7.09
CA SER A 504 -6.91 7.98 -6.30
C SER A 504 -8.25 7.64 -6.97
N ALA A 505 -8.66 6.41 -6.65
CA ALA A 505 -9.83 6.13 -5.81
C ALA A 505 -11.21 6.56 -6.30
N CYS A 506 -12.08 5.55 -6.38
CA CYS A 506 -13.53 5.69 -6.41
C CYS A 506 -14.00 6.65 -5.30
N TYR A 507 -14.78 7.65 -5.69
CA TYR A 507 -15.77 8.26 -4.81
C TYR A 507 -17.15 8.03 -5.44
N GLU A 508 -18.06 7.52 -4.61
CA GLU A 508 -19.45 7.13 -4.92
C GLU A 508 -20.32 8.28 -5.44
#